data_AF-A0A529PXP9-F1
#
_entry.id   AF-A0A529PXP9-F1
#
_cell.length_a   1.000
_cell.length_b   1.000
_cell.length_c   1.000
_cell.angle_alpha   90.00
_cell.angle_beta   90.00
_cell.angle_gamma   90.00
#
_symmetry.space_group_name_H-M   'P 1'
#
loop_
_entity.id
_entity.type
_entity.pdbx_description
1 polymer ?
#
loop_
_entity_poly.entity_id
_entity_poly.type
_entity_poly.pdbx_seq_one_letter_code
_entity_poly.pdbx_strand_id
1 'polypeptide(L)' 'MTGPNPNIKHPIGTHPRVGFLKPLVTSPNIEIGDFTYYDDPDGPDKFAEKCVLHHYDFIGDRLVIGKFCAIAEG' A
#
# COMPACT_ATOMS: atom_id res chain seq x y z
N MET A 1 -6.11 -10.32 -22.11
CA MET A 1 -6.89 -9.75 -20.99
C MET A 1 -6.12 -8.55 -20.46
N THR A 2 -6.79 -7.42 -20.28
CA THR A 2 -6.19 -6.22 -19.66
C THR A 2 -6.41 -6.31 -18.16
N GLY A 3 -5.33 -6.30 -17.37
CA GLY A 3 -5.42 -6.31 -15.90
C GLY A 3 -5.88 -4.96 -15.32
N PRO A 4 -6.07 -4.87 -13.99
CA PRO A 4 -6.41 -3.61 -13.33
C PRO A 4 -5.28 -2.58 -13.51
N ASN A 5 -5.60 -1.29 -13.44
CA ASN A 5 -4.59 -0.23 -13.46
C ASN A 5 -3.92 -0.12 -12.08
N PRO A 6 -2.59 -0.32 -11.97
CA PRO A 6 -1.90 -0.33 -10.67
C PRO A 6 -1.87 1.04 -9.97
N ASN A 7 -2.23 2.12 -10.67
CA ASN A 7 -2.29 3.47 -10.11
C ASN A 7 -3.67 3.82 -9.54
N ILE A 8 -4.64 2.90 -9.58
CA ILE A 8 -5.96 3.09 -8.94
C ILE A 8 -5.87 2.61 -7.49
N LYS A 9 -6.23 3.47 -6.54
CA LYS A 9 -6.24 3.15 -5.10
C LYS A 9 -7.11 1.95 -4.76
N HIS A 10 -8.35 1.94 -5.24
CA HIS A 10 -9.31 0.86 -5.02
C HIS A 10 -9.66 0.20 -6.36
N PRO A 11 -8.91 -0.84 -6.77
CA PRO A 11 -9.16 -1.52 -8.05
C PRO A 11 -10.49 -2.28 -8.05
N ILE A 12 -11.07 -2.58 -6.89
CA ILE A 12 -12.33 -3.28 -6.74
C ILE A 12 -13.32 -2.37 -5.98
N GLY A 13 -14.12 -1.59 -6.71
CA GLY A 13 -14.99 -0.56 -6.11
C GLY A 13 -16.02 -1.07 -5.10
N THR A 14 -16.42 -2.34 -5.16
CA THR A 14 -17.33 -2.98 -4.18
C THR A 14 -16.64 -3.46 -2.92
N HIS A 15 -15.30 -3.42 -2.86
CA HIS A 15 -14.49 -3.90 -1.75
C HIS A 15 -13.54 -2.80 -1.25
N PRO A 16 -14.04 -1.80 -0.51
CA PRO A 16 -13.24 -0.68 -0.04
C PRO A 16 -12.11 -1.07 0.92
N ARG A 17 -12.23 -2.23 1.58
CA ARG A 17 -11.20 -2.80 2.48
C ARG A 17 -9.91 -3.20 1.75
N VAL A 18 -9.96 -3.41 0.43
CA VAL A 18 -8.80 -3.80 -0.39
C VAL A 18 -8.35 -2.63 -1.25
N GLY A 19 -7.05 -2.33 -1.25
CA GLY A 19 -6.48 -1.29 -2.11
C GLY A 19 -5.02 -1.51 -2.46
N PHE A 20 -4.60 -1.00 -3.61
CA PHE A 20 -3.20 -1.01 -4.01
C PHE A 20 -2.41 0.00 -3.21
N LEU A 21 -1.31 -0.45 -2.60
CA LEU A 21 -0.51 0.37 -1.70
C LEU A 21 0.33 1.42 -2.44
N LYS A 22 0.79 1.13 -3.65
CA LYS A 22 1.61 2.05 -4.45
C LYS A 22 0.99 3.45 -4.62
N PRO A 23 -0.29 3.61 -5.03
CA PRO A 23 -0.93 4.92 -5.10
C PRO A 23 -1.44 5.47 -3.74
N LEU A 24 -1.35 4.69 -2.66
CA LEU A 24 -1.83 5.08 -1.33
C LEU A 24 -0.72 5.66 -0.45
N VAL A 25 0.49 5.11 -0.54
CA VAL A 25 1.63 5.54 0.28
C VAL A 25 2.40 6.64 -0.45
N THR A 26 2.53 7.81 0.18
CA THR A 26 3.17 9.00 -0.40
C THR A 26 4.53 9.33 0.19
N SER A 27 4.99 8.58 1.21
CA SER A 27 6.29 8.82 1.84
C SER A 27 7.44 8.61 0.85
N PRO A 28 8.41 9.55 0.75
CA PRO A 28 9.54 9.45 -0.18
C PRO A 28 10.49 8.30 0.16
N ASN A 29 10.49 7.83 1.41
CA ASN A 29 11.35 6.75 1.90
C ASN A 29 10.68 5.37 1.79
N ILE A 30 9.47 5.28 1.22
CA ILE A 30 8.75 4.02 1.04
C ILE A 30 8.57 3.75 -0.46
N GLU A 31 9.04 2.59 -0.91
CA GLU A 31 8.90 2.14 -2.30
C GLU A 31 8.03 0.89 -2.35
N ILE A 32 6.96 0.94 -3.15
CA ILE A 32 5.99 -0.15 -3.27
C ILE A 32 5.81 -0.52 -4.74
N GLY A 33 5.98 -1.81 -5.02
CA GLY A 33 5.80 -2.39 -6.34
C GLY A 33 4.34 -2.39 -6.82
N ASP A 34 4.16 -2.44 -8.14
CA ASP A 34 2.86 -2.55 -8.77
C ASP A 34 2.08 -3.78 -8.25
N PHE A 35 0.75 -3.62 -8.17
CA PHE A 35 -0.20 -4.67 -7.79
C PHE A 35 -0.08 -5.19 -6.35
N THR A 36 0.83 -4.64 -5.55
CA THR A 36 0.88 -4.92 -4.12
C THR A 36 -0.28 -4.25 -3.41
N TYR A 37 -1.03 -5.04 -2.65
CA TYR A 37 -2.26 -4.60 -1.99
C TYR A 37 -2.23 -4.87 -0.49
N TYR A 38 -3.05 -4.09 0.21
CA TYR A 38 -3.35 -4.27 1.62
C TYR A 38 -4.85 -4.50 1.79
N ASP A 39 -5.21 -5.38 2.70
CA ASP A 39 -6.59 -5.77 3.02
C ASP A 39 -6.86 -5.53 4.51
N ASP A 40 -7.60 -4.46 4.81
CA ASP A 40 -7.92 -4.03 6.17
C ASP A 40 -9.37 -3.47 6.23
N PRO A 41 -10.23 -3.94 7.15
CA PRO A 41 -11.57 -3.41 7.38
C PRO A 41 -11.62 -1.90 7.65
N ASP A 42 -10.58 -1.33 8.26
CA ASP A 42 -10.45 0.11 8.50
C ASP A 42 -10.05 0.92 7.26
N GLY A 43 -9.71 0.23 6.17
CA GLY A 43 -9.37 0.79 4.88
C GLY A 43 -7.86 0.78 4.60
N PRO A 44 -7.47 0.55 3.33
CA PRO A 44 -6.07 0.38 2.96
C PRO A 44 -5.26 1.69 3.03
N ASP A 45 -5.92 2.85 3.01
CA ASP A 45 -5.30 4.18 3.15
C ASP A 45 -4.54 4.35 4.47
N LYS A 46 -4.88 3.57 5.50
CA LYS A 46 -4.26 3.64 6.82
C LYS A 46 -2.97 2.84 6.96
N PHE A 47 -2.55 2.11 5.92
CA PHE A 47 -1.37 1.24 5.98
C PHE A 47 -0.11 1.95 6.52
N ALA A 48 0.21 3.14 5.98
CA ALA A 48 1.41 3.87 6.40
C ALA A 48 1.31 4.32 7.87
N GLU A 49 0.12 4.71 8.34
CA GLU A 49 -0.10 5.17 9.71
C GLU A 49 -0.12 4.00 10.72
N LYS A 50 -0.80 2.90 10.39
CA LYS A 50 -1.01 1.75 11.30
C LYS A 50 0.17 0.77 11.30
N CYS A 51 0.80 0.55 10.14
CA CYS A 51 1.74 -0.56 9.97
C CYS A 51 3.20 -0.09 9.84
N VAL A 52 3.45 1.16 9.44
CA VAL A 52 4.81 1.69 9.26
C VAL A 52 5.18 2.58 10.45
N LEU A 53 5.54 1.93 11.56
CA LEU A 53 5.83 2.61 12.83
C LEU A 53 7.29 3.01 12.94
N HIS A 54 7.55 4.15 13.58
CA HIS A 54 8.90 4.67 13.86
C HIS A 54 9.79 4.90 12.63
N HIS A 55 9.18 5.09 11.46
CA HIS A 55 9.88 5.41 10.22
C HIS A 55 10.02 6.93 10.08
N TYR A 56 11.15 7.47 10.55
CA TYR A 56 11.38 8.91 10.60
C TYR A 56 12.24 9.39 9.42
N ASP A 57 11.79 10.44 8.73
CA ASP A 57 12.48 10.97 7.54
C ASP A 57 13.96 11.31 7.76
N PHE A 58 14.33 11.75 8.96
CA PHE A 58 15.71 12.13 9.27
C PHE A 58 16.66 10.94 9.44
N ILE A 59 16.15 9.72 9.65
CA ILE A 59 16.98 8.50 9.72
C ILE A 59 17.43 8.11 8.31
N GLY A 60 16.56 8.32 7.31
CA GLY A 60 16.85 7.99 5.92
C GLY A 60 16.84 6.48 5.62
N ASP A 61 16.33 5.66 6.55
CA ASP A 61 16.05 4.25 6.29
C ASP A 61 14.88 4.12 5.30
N ARG A 62 14.82 2.99 4.59
CA ARG A 62 13.86 2.78 3.50
C ARG A 62 13.06 1.50 3.70
N LEU A 63 11.75 1.59 3.49
CA LEU A 63 10.87 0.44 3.38
C LEU A 63 10.65 0.13 1.90
N VAL A 64 11.04 -1.06 1.45
CA VAL A 64 10.89 -1.50 0.05
C VAL A 64 10.04 -2.76 0.02
N ILE A 65 8.89 -2.70 -0.66
CA ILE A 65 7.98 -3.82 -0.87
C ILE A 65 7.91 -4.12 -2.37
N GLY A 66 8.12 -5.38 -2.74
CA GLY A 66 8.12 -5.83 -4.14
C GLY A 66 6.75 -5.71 -4.83
N LYS A 67 6.66 -6.26 -6.04
CA LYS A 67 5.42 -6.33 -6.83
C LYS A 67 4.60 -7.56 -6.44
N PHE A 68 3.28 -7.51 -6.64
CA PHE A 68 2.35 -8.63 -6.44
C PHE A 68 2.37 -9.23 -5.02
N CYS A 69 2.63 -8.42 -3.99
CA CYS A 69 2.52 -8.85 -2.61
C CYS A 69 1.08 -8.69 -2.10
N ALA A 70 0.64 -9.65 -1.29
CA ALA A 70 -0.62 -9.61 -0.55
C ALA A 70 -0.30 -9.37 0.93
N ILE A 71 -0.73 -8.22 1.46
CA ILE A 71 -0.52 -7.87 2.87
C ILE A 71 -1.89 -7.91 3.55
N ALA A 72 -2.03 -8.78 4.55
CA ALA A 72 -3.24 -8.88 5.36
C ALA A 72 -3.23 -7.85 6.50
N GLU A 73 -4.40 -7.58 7.06
CA GLU A 73 -4.57 -6.78 8.28
C GLU A 73 -3.63 -7.24 9.42
N GLY A 74 -3.20 -6.29 10.24
CA GLY A 74 -2.34 -6.51 11.41
C GLY A 74 -2.58 -5.49 12.51
#